data_AF-A0A831TZ89-F1
#
_entry.id   AF-A0A831TZ89-F1
#
_cell.length_a   1.000
_cell.length_b   1.000
_cell.length_c   1.000
_cell.angle_alpha   90.00
_cell.angle_beta   90.00
_cell.angle_gamma   90.00
#
_symmetry.space_group_name_H-M   'P 1'
#
loop_
_entity.id
_entity.type
_entity.pdbx_description
1 polymer ?
#
loop_
_entity_poly.entity_id
_entity_poly.type
_entity_poly.pdbx_seq_one_letter_code
_entity_poly.pdbx_strand_id
1 'polypeptide(L)'
;MAGLNPSIERTPVRTAGSVAINLPRIVMSWEDWLTFAVAVITFVAIAHSLEQANWVEGMPPFIPTVLLGLAIGMLTARTRLHPLAIHPVGLALGAVIVMLVAQTYADGPTLADRLADFRVRMVEWFHVVRAGDISNDNLPFVTLVQALAWLSAYAAAWCLFRWHNAWLALLPGGFILLTNISFLDGQPAGDFVVFLFGAIILLSRVHLQKNLSRWRAEGIDYPEFISVSLIQLTVAVAAALVVIAWQLPLGNQARAAESVFDTLARPFTSQSDHLLRLFHNIDSRRGTNLHTFGNTLPIQGDVSLGSKRLFEVNAAEPGLLRATSYEVYTGAGWKAGPRDSSRVDARELAVDAQSAAYQARTVAILRVRLLSSESTILTPGVPLAANVDTRIDAAPGQAADIERMRSRRALGPEETYNSFGS
;
A
#
# COMPACT_ATOMS: atom_id res chain seq x y z
N MET A 1 -82.12 -30.10 -35.93
CA MET A 1 -81.76 -28.91 -35.14
C MET A 1 -80.40 -28.43 -35.60
N ALA A 2 -80.38 -27.33 -36.35
CA ALA A 2 -79.17 -26.67 -36.81
C ALA A 2 -78.69 -25.73 -35.70
N GLY A 3 -77.39 -25.76 -35.39
CA GLY A 3 -76.77 -24.94 -34.36
C GLY A 3 -75.25 -24.85 -34.54
N LEU A 4 -74.84 -23.84 -35.30
CA LEU A 4 -73.68 -22.95 -35.10
C LEU A 4 -72.35 -23.54 -34.57
N ASN A 5 -71.30 -23.44 -35.39
CA ASN A 5 -70.10 -22.72 -34.96
C ASN A 5 -69.28 -22.23 -36.18
N PRO A 6 -69.14 -20.91 -36.42
CA PRO A 6 -68.22 -20.39 -37.44
C PRO A 6 -66.79 -20.41 -36.91
N SER A 7 -65.85 -20.86 -37.75
CA SER A 7 -64.41 -20.81 -37.51
C SER A 7 -63.93 -19.35 -37.42
N ILE A 8 -63.45 -18.93 -36.25
CA ILE A 8 -62.79 -17.65 -36.06
C ILE A 8 -61.40 -17.73 -36.72
N GLU A 9 -61.25 -17.11 -37.89
CA GLU A 9 -59.94 -16.78 -38.46
C GLU A 9 -59.25 -15.76 -37.54
N ARG A 10 -58.13 -16.17 -36.93
CA ARG A 10 -57.25 -15.26 -36.20
C ARG A 10 -56.31 -14.61 -37.20
N THR A 11 -56.57 -13.36 -37.56
CA THR A 11 -55.58 -12.49 -38.22
C THR A 11 -54.33 -12.36 -37.33
N PRO A 12 -53.11 -12.60 -37.85
CA PRO A 12 -51.89 -12.39 -37.10
C PRO A 12 -51.64 -10.88 -37.00
N VAL A 13 -51.86 -10.31 -35.82
CA VAL A 13 -51.35 -8.97 -35.49
C VAL A 13 -49.83 -9.06 -35.48
N ARG A 14 -49.20 -8.62 -36.57
CA ARG A 14 -47.77 -8.28 -36.60
C ARG A 14 -47.58 -7.11 -35.63
N THR A 15 -47.19 -7.42 -34.40
CA THR A 15 -46.62 -6.45 -33.47
C THR A 15 -45.32 -5.94 -34.07
N ALA A 16 -45.37 -4.74 -34.64
CA ALA A 16 -44.18 -3.99 -35.01
C ALA A 16 -43.32 -3.85 -33.75
N GLY A 17 -42.13 -4.46 -33.77
CA GLY A 17 -41.16 -4.36 -32.70
C GLY A 17 -40.74 -2.91 -32.52
N SER A 18 -41.34 -2.22 -31.57
CA SER A 18 -40.72 -1.04 -30.99
C SER A 18 -39.41 -1.52 -30.37
N VAL A 19 -38.29 -1.18 -31.00
CA VAL A 19 -36.99 -1.19 -30.34
C VAL A 19 -37.11 -0.17 -29.21
N ALA A 20 -37.58 -0.62 -28.05
CA ALA A 20 -37.56 0.16 -26.85
C ALA A 20 -36.08 0.40 -26.54
N ILE A 21 -35.58 1.58 -26.92
CA ILE A 21 -34.30 2.06 -26.47
C ILE A 21 -34.43 2.13 -24.96
N ASN A 22 -33.89 1.09 -24.35
CA ASN A 22 -34.03 0.81 -22.94
C ASN A 22 -33.03 1.76 -22.26
N LEU A 23 -33.44 3.03 -22.11
CA LEU A 23 -32.61 4.09 -21.54
C LEU A 23 -31.93 3.56 -20.25
N PRO A 24 -30.64 3.84 -20.04
CA PRO A 24 -29.97 3.46 -18.81
C PRO A 24 -30.80 4.01 -17.64
N ARG A 25 -31.13 3.17 -16.66
CA ARG A 25 -31.76 3.63 -15.41
C ARG A 25 -30.67 4.36 -14.61
N ILE A 26 -30.33 5.57 -15.05
CA ILE A 26 -29.42 6.48 -14.35
C ILE A 26 -30.11 7.02 -13.09
N VAL A 27 -31.45 7.03 -13.06
CA VAL A 27 -32.24 7.42 -11.90
C VAL A 27 -32.00 6.43 -10.76
N MET A 28 -31.36 6.91 -9.71
CA MET A 28 -31.05 6.15 -8.50
C MET A 28 -32.31 5.99 -7.64
N SER A 29 -32.51 4.78 -7.12
CA SER A 29 -33.53 4.56 -6.10
C SER A 29 -33.08 5.14 -4.75
N TRP A 30 -34.02 5.36 -3.82
CA TRP A 30 -33.67 5.78 -2.46
C TRP A 30 -32.75 4.75 -1.76
N GLU A 31 -32.91 3.47 -2.07
CA GLU A 31 -32.05 2.39 -1.56
C GLU A 31 -30.60 2.53 -2.06
N ASP A 32 -30.42 2.99 -3.29
CA ASP A 32 -29.10 3.23 -3.88
C ASP A 32 -28.41 4.42 -3.22
N TRP A 33 -29.15 5.51 -2.99
CA TRP A 33 -28.65 6.67 -2.26
C TRP A 33 -28.29 6.34 -0.82
N LEU A 34 -29.07 5.50 -0.15
CA LEU A 34 -28.74 5.05 1.21
C LEU A 34 -27.43 4.25 1.22
N THR A 35 -27.29 3.28 0.32
CA THR A 35 -26.05 2.49 0.19
C THR A 35 -24.85 3.38 -0.18
N PHE A 36 -25.06 4.37 -1.06
CA PHE A 36 -24.04 5.35 -1.43
C PHE A 36 -23.61 6.22 -0.24
N ALA A 37 -24.56 6.71 0.56
CA ALA A 37 -24.26 7.51 1.74
C ALA A 37 -23.40 6.73 2.77
N VAL A 38 -23.72 5.46 3.01
CA VAL A 38 -22.91 4.60 3.88
C VAL A 38 -21.54 4.34 3.27
N ALA A 39 -21.45 4.13 1.95
CA ALA A 39 -20.17 3.99 1.26
C ALA A 39 -19.31 5.25 1.36
N VAL A 40 -19.91 6.44 1.22
CA VAL A 40 -19.25 7.73 1.44
C VAL A 40 -18.67 7.81 2.85
N ILE A 41 -19.46 7.54 3.89
CA ILE A 41 -18.98 7.58 5.29
C ILE A 41 -17.80 6.61 5.47
N THR A 42 -17.91 5.41 4.93
CA THR A 42 -16.92 4.34 5.09
C THR A 42 -15.59 4.69 4.42
N PHE A 43 -15.63 5.21 3.19
CA PHE A 43 -14.43 5.52 2.42
C PHE A 43 -13.85 6.90 2.76
N VAL A 44 -14.67 7.84 3.26
CA VAL A 44 -14.17 9.09 3.85
C VAL A 44 -13.35 8.80 5.10
N ALA A 45 -13.71 7.81 5.93
CA ALA A 45 -12.86 7.39 7.05
C ALA A 45 -11.47 6.91 6.58
N ILE A 46 -11.41 6.17 5.47
CA ILE A 46 -10.12 5.77 4.87
C ILE A 46 -9.36 7.01 4.38
N ALA A 47 -10.02 7.91 3.64
CA ALA A 47 -9.41 9.13 3.13
C ALA A 47 -8.87 10.02 4.27
N HIS A 48 -9.65 10.17 5.34
CA HIS A 48 -9.27 10.97 6.49
C HIS A 48 -8.07 10.36 7.23
N SER A 49 -8.03 9.03 7.37
CA SER A 49 -6.86 8.34 7.94
C SER A 49 -5.59 8.58 7.11
N LEU A 50 -5.71 8.57 5.78
CA LEU A 50 -4.60 8.88 4.87
C LEU A 50 -4.14 10.34 4.98
N GLU A 51 -5.06 11.29 5.18
CA GLU A 51 -4.75 12.71 5.41
C GLU A 51 -4.03 12.91 6.76
N GLN A 52 -4.51 12.28 7.83
CA GLN A 52 -3.89 12.37 9.17
C GLN A 52 -2.47 11.79 9.19
N ALA A 53 -2.18 10.84 8.31
CA ALA A 53 -0.86 10.26 8.19
C ALA A 53 0.21 11.28 7.78
N ASN A 54 -0.19 12.40 7.13
CA ASN A 54 0.67 13.51 6.70
C ASN A 54 2.02 13.00 6.15
N TRP A 55 1.94 12.05 5.21
CA TRP A 55 3.10 11.35 4.65
C TRP A 55 4.10 12.28 3.97
N VAL A 56 3.60 13.40 3.43
CA VAL A 56 4.34 14.45 2.75
C VAL A 56 3.71 15.78 3.12
N GLU A 57 4.54 16.75 3.51
CA GLU A 57 4.06 18.11 3.80
C GLU A 57 3.42 18.75 2.56
N GLY A 58 2.28 19.42 2.72
CA GLY A 58 1.59 20.10 1.62
C GLY A 58 0.82 19.17 0.67
N MET A 59 0.68 17.89 1.03
CA MET A 59 -0.05 16.93 0.22
C MET A 59 -1.53 17.33 -0.01
N PRO A 60 -2.07 17.18 -1.23
CA PRO A 60 -3.48 17.47 -1.51
C PRO A 60 -4.42 16.53 -0.75
N PRO A 61 -5.64 16.99 -0.37
CA PRO A 61 -6.60 16.16 0.35
C PRO A 61 -7.06 14.95 -0.47
N PHE A 62 -7.37 13.84 0.21
CA PHE A 62 -7.85 12.59 -0.38
C PHE A 62 -9.38 12.54 -0.48
N ILE A 63 -10.10 13.24 0.39
CA ILE A 63 -11.57 13.19 0.45
C ILE A 63 -12.22 13.52 -0.91
N PRO A 64 -11.84 14.59 -1.65
CA PRO A 64 -12.44 14.88 -2.95
C PRO A 64 -12.21 13.77 -3.98
N THR A 65 -11.00 13.22 -4.01
CA THR A 65 -10.60 12.11 -4.90
C THR A 65 -11.46 10.88 -4.67
N VAL A 66 -11.68 10.53 -3.40
CA VAL A 66 -12.50 9.38 -2.98
C VAL A 66 -13.98 9.60 -3.29
N LEU A 67 -14.52 10.79 -3.01
CA LEU A 67 -15.92 11.12 -3.33
C LEU A 67 -16.19 11.03 -4.83
N LEU A 68 -15.29 11.59 -5.66
CA LEU A 68 -15.40 11.51 -7.12
C LEU A 68 -15.22 10.08 -7.62
N GLY A 69 -14.28 9.31 -7.04
CA GLY A 69 -14.11 7.90 -7.34
C GLY A 69 -15.38 7.09 -7.08
N LEU A 70 -16.01 7.27 -5.90
CA LEU A 70 -17.28 6.64 -5.57
C LEU A 70 -18.40 7.06 -6.53
N ALA A 71 -18.54 8.35 -6.81
CA ALA A 71 -19.59 8.87 -7.68
C ALA A 71 -19.45 8.35 -9.12
N ILE A 72 -18.25 8.40 -9.70
CA ILE A 72 -17.98 7.90 -11.04
C ILE A 72 -18.11 6.37 -11.07
N GLY A 73 -17.62 5.67 -10.04
CA GLY A 73 -17.79 4.22 -9.92
C GLY A 73 -19.26 3.81 -9.86
N MET A 74 -20.09 4.56 -9.14
CA MET A 74 -21.54 4.34 -9.08
C MET A 74 -22.22 4.60 -10.44
N LEU A 75 -21.88 5.71 -11.10
CA LEU A 75 -22.42 6.04 -12.43
C LEU A 75 -22.05 4.96 -13.45
N THR A 76 -20.77 4.59 -13.52
CA THR A 76 -20.28 3.55 -14.42
C THR A 76 -20.93 2.19 -14.14
N ALA A 77 -21.10 1.81 -12.87
CA ALA A 77 -21.80 0.59 -12.45
C ALA A 77 -23.27 0.53 -12.91
N ARG A 78 -23.90 1.68 -13.14
CA ARG A 78 -25.29 1.78 -13.59
C ARG A 78 -25.44 1.94 -15.10
N THR A 79 -24.36 2.21 -15.80
CA THR A 79 -24.38 2.18 -17.27
C THR A 79 -24.60 0.74 -17.75
N ARG A 80 -25.40 0.58 -18.81
CA ARG A 80 -25.67 -0.74 -19.43
C ARG A 80 -24.55 -1.19 -20.39
N LEU A 81 -23.48 -0.41 -20.50
CA LEU A 81 -22.36 -0.73 -21.39
C LEU A 81 -21.57 -1.94 -20.87
N HIS A 82 -20.91 -2.63 -21.80
CA HIS A 82 -20.05 -3.75 -21.45
C HIS A 82 -18.89 -3.26 -20.56
N PRO A 83 -18.46 -4.01 -19.52
CA PRO A 83 -17.34 -3.63 -18.65
C PRO A 83 -16.08 -3.20 -19.41
N LEU A 84 -15.72 -3.91 -20.48
CA LEU A 84 -14.56 -3.56 -21.32
C LEU A 84 -14.66 -2.18 -22.00
N ALA A 85 -15.87 -1.67 -22.22
CA ALA A 85 -16.08 -0.35 -22.83
C ALA A 85 -16.14 0.77 -21.78
N ILE A 86 -16.75 0.51 -20.61
CA ILE A 86 -16.94 1.56 -19.60
C ILE A 86 -15.73 1.77 -18.70
N HIS A 87 -14.95 0.72 -18.39
CA HIS A 87 -13.78 0.86 -17.52
C HIS A 87 -12.71 1.79 -18.11
N PRO A 88 -12.34 1.73 -19.40
CA PRO A 88 -11.41 2.70 -19.99
C PRO A 88 -11.86 4.15 -19.81
N VAL A 89 -13.17 4.44 -19.96
CA VAL A 89 -13.74 5.78 -19.74
C VAL A 89 -13.63 6.18 -18.28
N GLY A 90 -13.99 5.29 -17.35
CA GLY A 90 -13.85 5.52 -15.91
C GLY A 90 -12.41 5.80 -15.51
N LEU A 91 -11.46 4.98 -16.00
CA LEU A 91 -10.03 5.14 -15.76
C LEU A 91 -9.48 6.44 -16.36
N ALA A 92 -9.92 6.85 -17.55
CA ALA A 92 -9.52 8.11 -18.15
C ALA A 92 -10.01 9.31 -17.32
N LEU A 93 -11.25 9.29 -16.83
CA LEU A 93 -11.76 10.30 -15.90
C LEU A 93 -10.99 10.32 -14.59
N GLY A 94 -10.66 9.14 -14.06
CA GLY A 94 -9.82 9.00 -12.87
C GLY A 94 -8.43 9.60 -13.06
N ALA A 95 -7.78 9.34 -14.18
CA ALA A 95 -6.47 9.91 -14.51
C ALA A 95 -6.53 11.44 -14.58
N VAL A 96 -7.58 12.02 -15.17
CA VAL A 96 -7.79 13.48 -15.20
C VAL A 96 -7.99 14.04 -13.79
N ILE A 97 -8.80 13.40 -12.94
CA ILE A 97 -9.04 13.85 -11.56
C ILE A 97 -7.75 13.79 -10.75
N VAL A 98 -7.05 12.67 -10.80
CA VAL A 98 -5.78 12.47 -10.07
C VAL A 98 -4.76 13.50 -10.52
N MET A 99 -4.64 13.77 -11.84
CA MET A 99 -3.77 14.83 -12.35
C MET A 99 -4.17 16.22 -11.83
N LEU A 100 -5.47 16.55 -11.85
CA LEU A 100 -5.97 17.85 -11.37
C LEU A 100 -5.79 18.05 -9.86
N VAL A 101 -5.82 16.97 -9.08
CA VAL A 101 -5.52 17.01 -7.64
C VAL A 101 -4.01 17.05 -7.41
N ALA A 102 -3.23 16.17 -8.05
CA ALA A 102 -1.79 16.08 -7.86
C ALA A 102 -1.04 17.34 -8.31
N GLN A 103 -1.50 18.03 -9.36
CA GLN A 103 -0.87 19.28 -9.80
C GLN A 103 -0.95 20.40 -8.73
N THR A 104 -1.83 20.32 -7.73
CA THR A 104 -1.83 21.34 -6.66
C THR A 104 -0.61 21.24 -5.75
N TYR A 105 0.14 20.13 -5.83
CA TYR A 105 1.44 19.95 -5.20
C TYR A 105 2.62 20.41 -6.09
N ALA A 106 2.35 20.66 -7.39
CA ALA A 106 3.34 21.14 -8.34
C ALA A 106 3.51 22.66 -8.23
N ASP A 107 4.67 23.15 -8.69
CA ASP A 107 5.03 24.56 -8.57
C ASP A 107 4.39 25.40 -9.68
N GLY A 108 3.95 26.61 -9.34
CA GLY A 108 3.47 27.59 -10.31
C GLY A 108 2.27 28.42 -9.85
N PRO A 109 2.13 29.67 -10.33
CA PRO A 109 1.03 30.55 -9.96
C PRO A 109 -0.28 30.20 -10.69
N THR A 110 -0.22 29.67 -11.92
CA THR A 110 -1.40 29.31 -12.71
C THR A 110 -1.57 27.79 -12.85
N LEU A 111 -2.78 27.34 -13.21
CA LEU A 111 -3.03 25.93 -13.52
C LEU A 111 -2.15 25.44 -14.67
N ALA A 112 -1.88 26.28 -15.67
CA ALA A 112 -1.04 25.91 -16.81
C ALA A 112 0.42 25.68 -16.37
N ASP A 113 0.94 26.54 -15.49
CA ASP A 113 2.29 26.40 -14.94
C ASP A 113 2.42 25.12 -14.12
N ARG A 114 1.45 24.85 -13.22
CA ARG A 114 1.44 23.64 -12.39
C ARG A 114 1.31 22.36 -13.20
N LEU A 115 0.51 22.36 -14.27
CA LEU A 115 0.42 21.21 -15.17
C LEU A 115 1.72 21.00 -15.96
N ALA A 116 2.41 22.08 -16.33
CA ALA A 116 3.71 22.00 -16.97
C ALA A 116 4.78 21.44 -16.01
N ASP A 117 4.85 21.96 -14.78
CA ASP A 117 5.75 21.46 -13.73
C ASP A 117 5.46 19.99 -13.40
N PHE A 118 4.19 19.64 -13.19
CA PHE A 118 3.74 18.26 -12.97
C PHE A 118 4.24 17.32 -14.07
N ARG A 119 4.08 17.73 -15.34
CA ARG A 119 4.53 16.93 -16.48
C ARG A 119 6.05 16.76 -16.48
N VAL A 120 6.81 17.82 -16.23
CA VAL A 120 8.28 17.79 -16.21
C VAL A 120 8.77 16.82 -15.13
N ARG A 121 8.29 16.98 -13.90
CA ARG A 121 8.65 16.15 -12.75
C ARG A 121 8.27 14.68 -12.94
N MET A 122 7.11 14.39 -13.52
CA MET A 122 6.72 13.02 -13.86
C MET A 122 7.62 12.38 -14.94
N VAL A 123 8.07 13.16 -15.93
CA VAL A 123 9.02 12.70 -16.96
C VAL A 123 10.40 12.46 -16.35
N GLU A 124 10.89 13.38 -15.53
CA GLU A 124 12.17 13.25 -14.81
C GLU A 124 12.18 12.02 -13.90
N TRP A 125 11.13 11.84 -13.10
CA TRP A 125 10.98 10.65 -12.26
C TRP A 125 11.03 9.36 -13.08
N PHE A 126 10.37 9.33 -14.25
CA PHE A 126 10.41 8.16 -15.12
C PHE A 126 11.84 7.87 -15.64
N HIS A 127 12.64 8.89 -15.90
CA HIS A 127 14.05 8.74 -16.23
C HIS A 127 14.85 8.19 -15.05
N VAL A 128 14.66 8.72 -13.83
CA VAL A 128 15.30 8.24 -12.60
C VAL A 128 14.98 6.76 -12.34
N VAL A 129 13.72 6.37 -12.49
CA VAL A 129 13.26 4.96 -12.35
C VAL A 129 13.99 4.05 -13.33
N ARG A 130 14.11 4.45 -14.61
CA ARG A 130 14.80 3.66 -15.65
C ARG A 130 16.32 3.62 -15.47
N ALA A 131 16.92 4.70 -14.99
CA ALA A 131 18.35 4.77 -14.71
C ALA A 131 18.75 3.99 -13.45
N GLY A 132 17.77 3.64 -12.61
CA GLY A 132 18.00 2.99 -11.34
C GLY A 132 18.56 3.93 -10.27
N ASP A 133 18.34 5.24 -10.44
CA ASP A 133 18.81 6.31 -9.56
C ASP A 133 17.83 6.60 -8.41
N ILE A 134 18.25 7.48 -7.51
CA ILE A 134 17.51 7.93 -6.33
C ILE A 134 16.60 9.11 -6.71
N SER A 135 15.34 9.08 -6.28
CA SER A 135 14.39 10.17 -6.49
C SER A 135 14.10 10.90 -5.19
N ASN A 136 14.40 12.20 -5.12
CA ASN A 136 14.03 13.06 -3.99
C ASN A 136 12.66 13.74 -4.17
N ASP A 137 12.04 13.54 -5.33
CA ASP A 137 10.75 14.14 -5.67
C ASP A 137 9.58 13.34 -5.06
N ASN A 138 8.75 14.01 -4.27
CA ASN A 138 7.56 13.46 -3.64
C ASN A 138 6.31 13.46 -4.55
N LEU A 139 6.27 14.25 -5.62
CA LEU A 139 5.12 14.37 -6.51
C LEU A 139 4.68 13.03 -7.14
N PRO A 140 5.60 12.16 -7.60
CA PRO A 140 5.23 10.83 -8.11
C PRO A 140 4.57 9.96 -7.04
N PHE A 141 5.03 10.04 -5.78
CA PHE A 141 4.38 9.35 -4.67
C PHE A 141 2.98 9.89 -4.41
N VAL A 142 2.83 11.21 -4.29
CA VAL A 142 1.55 11.90 -4.09
C VAL A 142 0.54 11.50 -5.18
N THR A 143 1.00 11.46 -6.44
CA THR A 143 0.19 11.04 -7.59
C THR A 143 -0.23 9.58 -7.49
N LEU A 144 0.70 8.68 -7.12
CA LEU A 144 0.45 7.25 -6.99
C LEU A 144 -0.60 6.95 -5.93
N VAL A 145 -0.47 7.51 -4.73
CA VAL A 145 -1.41 7.23 -3.64
C VAL A 145 -2.79 7.86 -3.88
N GLN A 146 -2.86 9.02 -4.54
CA GLN A 146 -4.14 9.57 -5.00
C GLN A 146 -4.78 8.69 -6.07
N ALA A 147 -4.00 8.12 -7.00
CA ALA A 147 -4.48 7.16 -7.97
C ALA A 147 -5.02 5.88 -7.32
N LEU A 148 -4.32 5.36 -6.31
CA LEU A 148 -4.75 4.18 -5.56
C LEU A 148 -6.03 4.45 -4.75
N ALA A 149 -6.14 5.63 -4.12
CA ALA A 149 -7.35 6.04 -3.41
C ALA A 149 -8.55 6.16 -4.36
N TRP A 150 -8.36 6.80 -5.53
CA TRP A 150 -9.39 6.89 -6.56
C TRP A 150 -9.81 5.50 -7.06
N LEU A 151 -8.84 4.64 -7.39
CA LEU A 151 -9.09 3.31 -7.94
C LEU A 151 -9.83 2.42 -6.93
N SER A 152 -9.45 2.50 -5.65
CA SER A 152 -10.10 1.80 -4.55
C SER A 152 -11.56 2.24 -4.41
N ALA A 153 -11.83 3.54 -4.38
CA ALA A 153 -13.19 4.09 -4.29
C ALA A 153 -14.03 3.73 -5.53
N TYR A 154 -13.46 3.87 -6.72
CA TYR A 154 -14.10 3.52 -7.99
C TYR A 154 -14.47 2.03 -8.05
N ALA A 155 -13.52 1.14 -7.75
CA ALA A 155 -13.73 -0.30 -7.75
C ALA A 155 -14.73 -0.72 -6.66
N ALA A 156 -14.68 -0.09 -5.49
CA ALA A 156 -15.63 -0.35 -4.42
C ALA A 156 -17.07 -0.02 -4.83
N ALA A 157 -17.30 1.15 -5.43
CA ALA A 157 -18.62 1.50 -5.95
C ALA A 157 -19.07 0.52 -7.05
N TRP A 158 -18.19 0.10 -7.95
CA TRP A 158 -18.49 -0.94 -8.93
C TRP A 158 -18.93 -2.26 -8.28
N CYS A 159 -18.17 -2.73 -7.29
CA CYS A 159 -18.47 -3.93 -6.52
C CYS A 159 -19.81 -3.83 -5.77
N LEU A 160 -20.11 -2.68 -5.17
CA LEU A 160 -21.36 -2.45 -4.44
C LEU A 160 -22.59 -2.42 -5.36
N PHE A 161 -22.52 -1.68 -6.48
CA PHE A 161 -23.70 -1.39 -7.30
C PHE A 161 -23.89 -2.31 -8.51
N ARG A 162 -22.81 -2.88 -9.08
CA ARG A 162 -22.89 -3.80 -10.23
C ARG A 162 -22.88 -5.25 -9.77
N TRP A 163 -21.89 -5.62 -8.96
CA TRP A 163 -21.68 -7.00 -8.52
C TRP A 163 -22.42 -7.37 -7.24
N HIS A 164 -22.94 -6.37 -6.51
CA HIS A 164 -23.58 -6.55 -5.21
C HIS A 164 -22.69 -7.37 -4.26
N ASN A 165 -21.40 -7.03 -4.19
CA ASN A 165 -20.42 -7.72 -3.37
C ASN A 165 -19.69 -6.75 -2.43
N ALA A 166 -20.16 -6.70 -1.17
CA ALA A 166 -19.57 -5.86 -0.14
C ALA A 166 -18.14 -6.29 0.22
N TRP A 167 -17.82 -7.58 0.20
CA TRP A 167 -16.48 -8.06 0.54
C TRP A 167 -15.41 -7.54 -0.41
N LEU A 168 -15.67 -7.61 -1.72
CA LEU A 168 -14.74 -7.08 -2.72
C LEU A 168 -14.63 -5.56 -2.68
N ALA A 169 -15.64 -4.86 -2.17
CA ALA A 169 -15.57 -3.42 -1.95
C ALA A 169 -14.75 -3.06 -0.70
N LEU A 170 -14.96 -3.78 0.39
CA LEU A 170 -14.43 -3.44 1.71
C LEU A 170 -13.01 -3.95 1.95
N LEU A 171 -12.65 -5.14 1.45
CA LEU A 171 -11.35 -5.75 1.75
C LEU A 171 -10.17 -4.89 1.27
N PRO A 172 -10.14 -4.34 0.04
CA PRO A 172 -9.05 -3.47 -0.38
C PRO A 172 -8.94 -2.20 0.47
N GLY A 173 -10.08 -1.56 0.76
CA GLY A 173 -10.11 -0.35 1.59
C GLY A 173 -9.67 -0.60 3.04
N GLY A 174 -10.13 -1.69 3.63
CA GLY A 174 -9.71 -2.12 4.98
C GLY A 174 -8.23 -2.47 5.03
N PHE A 175 -7.69 -3.09 3.98
CA PHE A 175 -6.26 -3.37 3.86
C PHE A 175 -5.42 -2.09 3.79
N ILE A 176 -5.85 -1.10 2.99
CA ILE A 176 -5.21 0.23 2.92
C ILE A 176 -5.21 0.90 4.29
N LEU A 177 -6.36 0.91 4.97
CA LEU A 177 -6.51 1.54 6.28
C LEU A 177 -5.62 0.88 7.35
N LEU A 178 -5.63 -0.45 7.41
CA LEU A 178 -4.79 -1.22 8.34
C LEU A 178 -3.30 -1.01 8.07
N THR A 179 -2.91 -0.98 6.78
CA THR A 179 -1.53 -0.69 6.38
C THR A 179 -1.14 0.73 6.79
N ASN A 180 -2.00 1.72 6.56
CA ASN A 180 -1.74 3.10 6.96
C ASN A 180 -1.53 3.24 8.48
N ILE A 181 -2.41 2.62 9.28
CA ILE A 181 -2.28 2.58 10.74
C ILE A 181 -1.01 1.84 11.17
N SER A 182 -0.54 0.86 10.40
CA SER A 182 0.72 0.14 10.65
C SER A 182 1.98 1.02 10.56
N PHE A 183 1.88 2.22 9.99
CA PHE A 183 3.03 3.13 9.88
C PHE A 183 2.96 4.33 10.82
N LEU A 184 1.87 4.47 11.58
CA LEU A 184 1.64 5.58 12.51
C LEU A 184 1.83 5.13 13.96
N ASP A 185 2.59 5.91 14.73
CA ASP A 185 2.72 5.74 16.18
C ASP A 185 1.65 6.57 16.89
N GLY A 186 0.81 5.91 17.70
CA GLY A 186 -0.09 6.57 18.66
C GLY A 186 -1.29 7.35 18.11
N GLN A 187 -1.73 7.15 16.86
CA GLN A 187 -2.88 7.87 16.26
C GLN A 187 -4.09 6.96 15.92
N PRO A 188 -5.32 7.53 15.84
CA PRO A 188 -6.47 7.05 16.58
C PRO A 188 -7.25 5.93 15.88
N ALA A 189 -7.69 4.95 16.67
CA ALA A 189 -8.63 3.91 16.26
C ALA A 189 -9.99 4.44 15.72
N GLY A 190 -10.21 5.75 15.72
CA GLY A 190 -11.46 6.39 15.30
C GLY A 190 -11.84 6.09 13.85
N ASP A 191 -10.94 6.32 12.88
CA ASP A 191 -11.22 6.05 11.47
C ASP A 191 -11.46 4.55 11.20
N PHE A 192 -10.74 3.69 11.91
CA PHE A 192 -10.95 2.25 11.87
C PHE A 192 -12.33 1.85 12.42
N VAL A 193 -12.76 2.46 13.52
CA VAL A 193 -14.11 2.24 14.09
C VAL A 193 -15.20 2.74 13.15
N VAL A 194 -15.06 3.92 12.56
CA VAL A 194 -16.02 4.46 11.58
C VAL A 194 -16.08 3.57 10.35
N PHE A 195 -14.92 3.13 9.84
CA PHE A 195 -14.84 2.17 8.74
C PHE A 195 -15.55 0.85 9.09
N LEU A 196 -15.28 0.26 10.26
CA LEU A 196 -15.89 -1.01 10.68
C LEU A 196 -17.41 -0.88 10.83
N PHE A 197 -17.87 0.22 11.43
CA PHE A 197 -19.28 0.53 11.57
C PHE A 197 -19.96 0.63 10.20
N GLY A 198 -19.37 1.39 9.28
CA GLY A 198 -19.87 1.51 7.90
C GLY A 198 -19.81 0.19 7.12
N ALA A 199 -18.76 -0.62 7.32
CA ALA A 199 -18.58 -1.92 6.72
C ALA A 199 -19.68 -2.91 7.12
N ILE A 200 -20.06 -2.97 8.40
CA ILE A 200 -21.15 -3.81 8.90
C ILE A 200 -22.48 -3.41 8.25
N ILE A 201 -22.74 -2.10 8.16
CA ILE A 201 -23.95 -1.58 7.51
C ILE A 201 -23.95 -1.92 6.01
N LEU A 202 -22.84 -1.70 5.30
CA LEU A 202 -22.72 -2.04 3.87
C LEU A 202 -22.92 -3.54 3.62
N LEU A 203 -22.34 -4.39 4.46
CA LEU A 203 -22.50 -5.83 4.35
C LEU A 203 -23.97 -6.26 4.49
N SER A 204 -24.66 -5.73 5.51
CA SER A 204 -26.09 -5.95 5.72
C SER A 204 -26.93 -5.43 4.54
N ARG A 205 -26.64 -4.21 4.05
CA ARG A 205 -27.33 -3.58 2.92
C ARG A 205 -27.21 -4.41 1.63
N VAL A 206 -25.99 -4.82 1.29
CA VAL A 206 -25.75 -5.62 0.08
C VAL A 206 -26.38 -7.02 0.20
N HIS A 207 -26.36 -7.61 1.39
CA HIS A 207 -27.03 -8.87 1.66
C HIS A 207 -28.55 -8.75 1.48
N LEU A 208 -29.15 -7.68 2.02
CA LEU A 208 -30.57 -7.39 1.83
C LEU A 208 -30.92 -7.18 0.35
N GLN A 209 -30.15 -6.38 -0.38
CA GLN A 209 -30.39 -6.15 -1.81
C GLN A 209 -30.40 -7.46 -2.62
N LYS A 210 -29.48 -8.37 -2.33
CA LYS A 210 -29.45 -9.72 -2.92
C LYS A 210 -30.71 -10.51 -2.56
N ASN A 211 -31.10 -10.53 -1.28
CA ASN A 211 -32.30 -11.24 -0.84
C ASN A 211 -33.59 -10.67 -1.45
N LEU A 212 -33.72 -9.33 -1.52
CA LEU A 212 -34.85 -8.66 -2.18
C LEU A 212 -34.92 -9.03 -3.67
N SER A 213 -33.79 -9.06 -4.37
CA SER A 213 -33.76 -9.47 -5.78
C SER A 213 -34.21 -10.92 -5.97
N ARG A 214 -33.81 -11.82 -5.05
CA ARG A 214 -34.22 -13.22 -5.05
C ARG A 214 -35.70 -13.38 -4.73
N TRP A 215 -36.20 -12.74 -3.67
CA TRP A 215 -37.62 -12.80 -3.30
C TRP A 215 -38.54 -12.24 -4.38
N ARG A 216 -38.14 -11.15 -5.06
CA ARG A 216 -38.86 -10.65 -6.24
C ARG A 216 -38.93 -11.67 -7.37
N ALA A 217 -37.85 -12.42 -7.61
CA ALA A 217 -37.82 -13.47 -8.62
C ALA A 217 -38.66 -14.70 -8.22
N GLU A 218 -38.76 -14.98 -6.92
CA GLU A 218 -39.54 -16.07 -6.34
C GLU A 218 -41.02 -15.71 -6.09
N GLY A 219 -41.42 -14.45 -6.30
CA GLY A 219 -42.79 -13.98 -6.04
C GLY A 219 -43.15 -13.90 -4.56
N ILE A 220 -42.15 -13.79 -3.68
CA ILE A 220 -42.33 -13.68 -2.23
C ILE A 220 -42.54 -12.21 -1.87
N ASP A 221 -43.70 -11.89 -1.32
CA ASP A 221 -43.99 -10.56 -0.77
C ASP A 221 -43.11 -10.27 0.46
N TYR A 222 -42.63 -9.05 0.57
CA TYR A 222 -41.86 -8.57 1.71
C TYR A 222 -42.38 -7.20 2.17
N PRO A 223 -42.19 -6.83 3.44
CA PRO A 223 -42.69 -5.56 3.97
C PRO A 223 -42.12 -4.34 3.22
N GLU A 224 -42.96 -3.34 2.98
CA GLU A 224 -42.62 -2.12 2.23
C GLU A 224 -41.44 -1.33 2.82
N PHE A 225 -41.23 -1.42 4.14
CA PHE A 225 -40.16 -0.71 4.87
C PHE A 225 -39.04 -1.60 5.41
N ILE A 226 -38.90 -2.84 4.89
CA ILE A 226 -37.88 -3.79 5.37
C ILE A 226 -36.45 -3.20 5.36
N SER A 227 -36.14 -2.37 4.36
CA SER A 227 -34.86 -1.65 4.25
C SER A 227 -34.60 -0.69 5.41
N VAL A 228 -35.63 0.00 5.93
CA VAL A 228 -35.51 0.96 7.04
C VAL A 228 -35.38 0.21 8.37
N SER A 229 -36.22 -0.81 8.59
CA SER A 229 -36.15 -1.61 9.82
C SER A 229 -34.81 -2.35 9.95
N LEU A 230 -34.30 -2.90 8.84
CA LEU A 230 -33.02 -3.60 8.87
C LEU A 230 -31.85 -2.66 9.12
N ILE A 231 -31.84 -1.45 8.54
CA ILE A 231 -30.74 -0.51 8.79
C ILE A 231 -30.74 -0.03 10.25
N GLN A 232 -31.91 0.23 10.85
CA GLN A 232 -32.01 0.57 12.27
C GLN A 232 -31.46 -0.55 13.15
N LEU A 233 -31.85 -1.80 12.89
CA LEU A 233 -31.31 -2.95 13.60
C LEU A 233 -29.79 -3.09 13.39
N THR A 234 -29.31 -2.95 12.16
CA THR A 234 -27.89 -3.08 11.84
C THR A 234 -27.07 -1.98 12.50
N VAL A 235 -27.57 -0.74 12.54
CA VAL A 235 -26.96 0.39 13.25
C VAL A 235 -26.90 0.10 14.75
N ALA A 236 -28.00 -0.37 15.35
CA ALA A 236 -28.03 -0.72 16.77
C ALA A 236 -27.04 -1.84 17.12
N VAL A 237 -26.98 -2.90 16.29
CA VAL A 237 -26.03 -4.01 16.45
C VAL A 237 -24.60 -3.54 16.25
N ALA A 238 -24.31 -2.76 15.21
CA ALA A 238 -22.98 -2.22 14.95
C ALA A 238 -22.51 -1.31 16.10
N ALA A 239 -23.38 -0.44 16.61
CA ALA A 239 -23.09 0.40 17.78
C ALA A 239 -22.82 -0.45 19.03
N ALA A 240 -23.65 -1.47 19.30
CA ALA A 240 -23.44 -2.38 20.41
C ALA A 240 -22.10 -3.12 20.30
N LEU A 241 -21.74 -3.60 19.11
CA LEU A 241 -20.45 -4.25 18.87
C LEU A 241 -19.27 -3.31 19.12
N VAL A 242 -19.36 -2.05 18.69
CA VAL A 242 -18.32 -1.04 18.97
C VAL A 242 -18.17 -0.79 20.47
N VAL A 243 -19.29 -0.66 21.20
CA VAL A 243 -19.27 -0.50 22.67
C VAL A 243 -18.67 -1.71 23.35
N ILE A 244 -19.05 -2.93 22.94
CA ILE A 244 -18.49 -4.17 23.50
C ILE A 244 -16.99 -4.26 23.21
N ALA A 245 -16.57 -3.94 21.98
CA ALA A 245 -15.15 -3.92 21.59
C ALA A 245 -14.33 -2.94 22.45
N TRP A 246 -14.91 -1.78 22.79
CA TRP A 246 -14.26 -0.80 23.67
C TRP A 246 -14.06 -1.32 25.10
N GLN A 247 -15.00 -2.13 25.59
CA GLN A 247 -14.98 -2.67 26.96
C GLN A 247 -14.17 -3.95 27.10
N LEU A 248 -13.72 -4.56 26.00
CA LEU A 248 -12.93 -5.78 26.02
C LEU A 248 -11.46 -5.48 26.41
N PRO A 249 -10.97 -5.94 27.57
CA PRO A 249 -9.58 -5.81 27.91
C PRO A 249 -8.76 -6.76 27.03
N LEU A 250 -8.09 -6.19 26.04
CA LEU A 250 -7.18 -6.91 25.14
C LEU A 250 -5.91 -7.30 25.92
N GLY A 251 -5.98 -8.38 26.70
CA GLY A 251 -4.84 -8.93 27.42
C GLY A 251 -3.89 -9.69 26.48
N ASN A 252 -3.68 -10.98 26.72
CA ASN A 252 -2.80 -11.80 25.87
C ASN A 252 -3.24 -11.91 24.40
N GLN A 253 -4.51 -11.66 24.10
CA GLN A 253 -5.04 -11.67 22.73
C GLN A 253 -4.51 -10.50 21.88
N ALA A 254 -4.14 -9.37 22.51
CA ALA A 254 -3.51 -8.25 21.80
C ALA A 254 -2.20 -8.69 21.15
N ARG A 255 -1.36 -9.43 21.90
CA ARG A 255 -0.06 -9.94 21.42
C ARG A 255 -0.22 -10.94 20.28
N ALA A 256 -1.24 -11.80 20.34
CA ALA A 256 -1.55 -12.72 19.25
C ALA A 256 -2.01 -11.96 17.98
N ALA A 257 -2.91 -10.98 18.13
CA ALA A 257 -3.35 -10.15 17.02
C ALA A 257 -2.20 -9.32 16.42
N GLU A 258 -1.31 -8.78 17.26
CA GLU A 258 -0.11 -8.04 16.87
C GLU A 258 0.85 -8.92 16.06
N SER A 259 1.10 -10.17 16.50
CA SER A 259 1.96 -11.10 15.74
C SER A 259 1.39 -11.51 14.38
N VAL A 260 0.06 -11.71 14.29
CA VAL A 260 -0.63 -11.98 13.01
C VAL A 260 -0.55 -10.76 12.11
N PHE A 261 -0.79 -9.58 12.69
CA PHE A 261 -0.71 -8.31 11.99
C PHE A 261 0.70 -8.06 11.44
N ASP A 262 1.73 -8.23 12.26
CA ASP A 262 3.14 -8.14 11.84
C ASP A 262 3.43 -9.10 10.70
N THR A 263 2.91 -10.33 10.76
CA THR A 263 3.11 -11.32 9.69
C THR A 263 2.45 -10.91 8.38
N LEU A 264 1.27 -10.29 8.44
CA LEU A 264 0.56 -9.77 7.26
C LEU A 264 1.16 -8.47 6.73
N ALA A 265 1.67 -7.61 7.62
CA ALA A 265 2.31 -6.35 7.29
C ALA A 265 3.75 -6.55 6.80
N ARG A 266 4.41 -7.67 7.15
CA ARG A 266 5.80 -8.00 6.79
C ARG A 266 6.15 -7.69 5.33
N PRO A 267 5.39 -8.11 4.30
CA PRO A 267 5.77 -7.81 2.90
C PRO A 267 5.83 -6.31 2.58
N PHE A 268 5.11 -5.49 3.34
CA PHE A 268 5.02 -4.03 3.15
C PHE A 268 5.97 -3.27 4.09
N THR A 269 6.30 -3.85 5.25
CA THR A 269 7.29 -3.29 6.19
C THR A 269 8.70 -3.82 5.96
N SER A 270 8.86 -5.00 5.35
CA SER A 270 10.11 -5.52 4.80
C SER A 270 10.35 -4.83 3.47
N GLN A 271 10.86 -3.60 3.57
CA GLN A 271 10.99 -2.70 2.45
C GLN A 271 11.79 -3.34 1.31
N SER A 272 11.23 -3.38 0.11
CA SER A 272 12.01 -3.70 -1.09
C SER A 272 12.94 -2.51 -1.40
N ASP A 273 14.24 -2.76 -1.61
CA ASP A 273 15.25 -1.74 -1.96
C ASP A 273 14.79 -0.77 -3.07
N HIS A 274 13.93 -1.23 -3.99
CA HIS A 274 13.36 -0.41 -5.06
C HIS A 274 12.35 0.64 -4.57
N LEU A 275 11.48 0.33 -3.60
CA LEU A 275 10.50 1.28 -3.07
C LEU A 275 11.19 2.34 -2.22
N LEU A 276 12.16 1.92 -1.39
CA LEU A 276 13.02 2.84 -0.64
C LEU A 276 13.70 3.83 -1.58
N ARG A 277 14.37 3.35 -2.63
CA ARG A 277 15.07 4.23 -3.59
C ARG A 277 14.16 5.31 -4.20
N LEU A 278 12.92 4.94 -4.55
CA LEU A 278 11.99 5.83 -5.24
C LEU A 278 11.19 6.74 -4.31
N PHE A 279 11.05 6.36 -3.05
CA PHE A 279 10.10 6.97 -2.12
C PHE A 279 10.67 7.14 -0.70
N HIS A 280 11.98 7.36 -0.56
CA HIS A 280 12.66 7.47 0.74
C HIS A 280 12.32 8.74 1.54
N ASN A 281 11.75 9.76 0.89
CA ASN A 281 11.34 11.03 1.51
C ASN A 281 9.95 10.98 2.15
N ILE A 282 9.40 9.78 2.33
CA ILE A 282 8.13 9.56 3.02
C ILE A 282 8.41 9.41 4.52
N ASP A 283 7.76 10.24 5.32
CA ASP A 283 7.85 10.16 6.79
C ASP A 283 7.14 8.93 7.32
N SER A 284 7.86 7.84 7.54
CA SER A 284 7.38 6.74 8.37
C SER A 284 7.51 7.14 9.85
N ARG A 285 6.39 7.47 10.51
CA ARG A 285 6.41 7.90 11.92
C ARG A 285 6.67 6.77 12.91
N ARG A 286 6.45 5.52 12.50
CA ARG A 286 6.92 4.35 13.23
C ARG A 286 8.42 4.22 13.02
N GLY A 287 9.22 4.27 14.09
CA GLY A 287 10.68 4.23 14.04
C GLY A 287 11.22 3.11 13.14
N THR A 288 11.48 3.42 11.88
CA THR A 288 12.05 2.52 10.89
C THR A 288 13.58 2.59 10.98
N ASN A 289 14.26 1.59 10.42
CA ASN A 289 15.70 1.65 10.28
C ASN A 289 16.04 2.83 9.36
N LEU A 290 16.65 3.88 9.93
CA LEU A 290 17.10 5.07 9.22
C LEU A 290 17.89 4.71 7.94
N HIS A 291 18.71 3.66 8.02
CA HIS A 291 19.46 3.15 6.89
C HIS A 291 19.22 1.65 6.74
N THR A 292 18.91 1.25 5.50
CA THR A 292 19.02 -0.14 5.06
C THR A 292 20.35 -0.28 4.33
N PHE A 293 21.10 -1.35 4.58
CA PHE A 293 22.42 -1.59 3.95
C PHE A 293 22.30 -2.14 2.51
N GLY A 294 21.40 -1.53 1.73
CA GLY A 294 21.08 -1.89 0.34
C GLY A 294 22.13 -1.39 -0.65
N ASN A 295 21.69 -1.10 -1.88
CA ASN A 295 22.56 -0.56 -2.94
C ASN A 295 22.47 0.97 -3.07
N THR A 296 21.68 1.64 -2.23
CA THR A 296 21.49 3.10 -2.28
C THR A 296 21.43 3.67 -0.87
N LEU A 297 22.03 4.85 -0.69
CA LEU A 297 21.99 5.67 0.51
C LEU A 297 21.48 7.07 0.12
N PRO A 298 20.16 7.29 0.13
CA PRO A 298 19.59 8.60 -0.15
C PRO A 298 19.98 9.63 0.91
N ILE A 299 20.09 10.90 0.51
CA ILE A 299 20.20 12.01 1.47
C ILE A 299 18.79 12.29 1.99
N GLN A 300 18.57 12.02 3.27
CA GLN A 300 17.28 12.27 3.94
C GLN A 300 17.35 13.57 4.75
N GLY A 301 16.19 14.23 4.87
CA GLY A 301 16.00 15.42 5.70
C GLY A 301 15.85 15.05 7.18
N ASP A 302 14.93 15.70 7.89
CA ASP A 302 14.68 15.41 9.30
C ASP A 302 14.31 13.95 9.52
N VAL A 303 15.12 13.23 10.29
CA VAL A 303 14.93 11.81 10.55
C VAL A 303 14.67 11.56 12.02
N SER A 304 13.55 10.88 12.30
CA SER A 304 13.23 10.43 13.65
C SER A 304 13.92 9.11 13.93
N LEU A 305 14.90 9.12 14.83
CA LEU A 305 15.60 7.92 15.25
C LEU A 305 14.69 7.09 16.17
N GLY A 306 14.36 5.87 15.74
CA GLY A 306 13.69 4.90 16.59
C GLY A 306 14.60 4.41 17.73
N SER A 307 13.99 3.91 18.81
CA SER A 307 14.71 3.29 19.94
C SER A 307 14.93 1.78 19.76
N LYS A 308 14.58 1.23 18.59
CA LYS A 308 14.71 -0.19 18.28
C LYS A 308 16.19 -0.57 18.24
N ARG A 309 16.58 -1.51 19.10
CA ARG A 309 17.94 -2.06 19.12
C ARG A 309 18.10 -3.07 17.97
N LEU A 310 19.15 -2.90 17.16
CA LEU A 310 19.41 -3.75 15.98
C LEU A 310 20.55 -4.74 16.21
N PHE A 311 21.63 -4.26 16.81
CA PHE A 311 22.83 -5.02 17.08
C PHE A 311 23.28 -4.74 18.52
N GLU A 312 23.84 -5.76 19.16
CA GLU A 312 24.73 -5.58 20.30
C GLU A 312 26.13 -5.99 19.86
N VAL A 313 27.08 -5.07 20.00
CA VAL A 313 28.43 -5.24 19.47
C VAL A 313 29.42 -5.17 20.62
N ASN A 314 30.25 -6.19 20.73
CA ASN A 314 31.38 -6.24 21.65
C ASN A 314 32.67 -6.17 20.83
N ALA A 315 33.46 -5.13 21.10
CA ALA A 315 34.72 -4.83 20.43
C ALA A 315 35.82 -4.60 21.48
N ALA A 316 37.06 -4.98 21.16
CA ALA A 316 38.19 -4.77 22.05
C ALA A 316 38.56 -3.28 22.19
N GLU A 317 38.36 -2.50 21.14
CA GLU A 317 38.64 -1.07 21.08
C GLU A 317 37.45 -0.29 20.49
N PRO A 318 37.24 0.98 20.87
CA PRO A 318 36.27 1.85 20.22
C PRO A 318 36.62 2.08 18.75
N GLY A 319 35.63 2.07 17.85
CA GLY A 319 35.87 2.27 16.43
C GLY A 319 34.60 2.38 15.59
N LEU A 320 34.78 2.63 14.30
CA LEU A 320 33.69 2.68 13.33
C LEU A 320 33.33 1.26 12.87
N LEU A 321 32.03 0.96 12.85
CA LEU A 321 31.49 -0.29 12.36
C LEU A 321 31.11 -0.12 10.89
N ARG A 322 31.86 -0.76 9.98
CA ARG A 322 31.59 -0.72 8.54
C ARG A 322 30.55 -1.78 8.18
N ALA A 323 29.52 -1.36 7.42
CA ALA A 323 28.48 -2.25 6.91
C ALA A 323 28.53 -2.38 5.38
N THR A 324 28.50 -1.25 4.69
CA THR A 324 28.67 -1.14 3.23
C THR A 324 29.25 0.23 2.90
N SER A 325 29.96 0.32 1.79
CA SER A 325 30.35 1.58 1.13
C SER A 325 29.40 1.90 -0.03
N TYR A 326 29.49 3.12 -0.54
CA TYR A 326 28.78 3.59 -1.73
C TYR A 326 29.70 4.56 -2.48
N GLU A 327 29.89 4.34 -3.78
CA GLU A 327 30.99 4.94 -4.53
C GLU A 327 30.50 6.04 -5.49
N VAL A 328 29.22 6.00 -5.91
CA VAL A 328 28.68 6.89 -6.93
C VAL A 328 27.75 7.92 -6.31
N TYR A 329 28.13 9.20 -6.34
CA TYR A 329 27.27 10.31 -5.95
C TYR A 329 26.30 10.69 -7.09
N THR A 330 25.02 10.83 -6.75
CA THR A 330 23.92 11.08 -7.71
C THR A 330 23.33 12.49 -7.59
N GLY A 331 23.87 13.36 -6.72
CA GLY A 331 23.23 14.62 -6.33
C GLY A 331 22.17 14.44 -5.24
N ALA A 332 21.34 13.39 -5.36
CA ALA A 332 20.29 13.02 -4.41
C ALA A 332 20.76 12.11 -3.27
N GLY A 333 21.92 11.49 -3.43
CA GLY A 333 22.51 10.55 -2.47
C GLY A 333 23.62 9.73 -3.09
N TRP A 334 23.99 8.63 -2.44
CA TRP A 334 25.03 7.72 -2.90
C TRP A 334 24.43 6.40 -3.37
N LYS A 335 24.99 5.80 -4.42
CA LYS A 335 24.64 4.45 -4.87
C LYS A 335 25.88 3.59 -4.99
N ALA A 336 25.67 2.28 -4.80
CA ALA A 336 26.68 1.28 -5.05
C ALA A 336 27.02 1.27 -6.54
N GLY A 337 28.31 1.31 -6.85
CA GLY A 337 28.86 1.07 -8.17
C GLY A 337 28.71 -0.40 -8.59
N PRO A 338 29.22 -0.77 -9.77
CA PRO A 338 29.32 -2.16 -10.18
C PRO A 338 30.08 -2.96 -9.12
N ARG A 339 29.64 -4.19 -8.83
CA ARG A 339 30.28 -5.09 -7.85
C ARG A 339 30.35 -6.51 -8.38
N ASP A 340 31.50 -7.14 -8.19
CA ASP A 340 31.67 -8.56 -8.40
C ASP A 340 31.39 -9.29 -7.08
N SER A 341 30.53 -10.32 -7.16
CA SER A 341 30.15 -11.09 -5.97
C SER A 341 30.80 -12.47 -5.96
N SER A 342 31.42 -12.84 -4.85
CA SER A 342 31.98 -14.18 -4.64
C SER A 342 31.52 -14.78 -3.32
N ARG A 343 31.63 -16.10 -3.19
CA ARG A 343 31.30 -16.82 -1.95
C ARG A 343 32.58 -17.06 -1.17
N VAL A 344 32.52 -16.84 0.14
CA VAL A 344 33.59 -17.13 1.08
C VAL A 344 33.01 -18.00 2.18
N ASP A 345 33.62 -19.16 2.42
CA ASP A 345 33.16 -20.06 3.46
C ASP A 345 33.55 -19.55 4.85
N ALA A 346 32.81 -20.00 5.87
CA ALA A 346 33.06 -19.60 7.24
C ALA A 346 34.52 -19.81 7.64
N ARG A 347 35.13 -18.77 8.24
CA ARG A 347 36.52 -18.74 8.75
C ARG A 347 37.60 -18.73 7.67
N GLU A 348 37.24 -18.57 6.40
CA GLU A 348 38.20 -18.29 5.33
C GLU A 348 38.44 -16.78 5.17
N LEU A 349 39.63 -16.41 4.70
CA LEU A 349 39.94 -15.03 4.35
C LEU A 349 39.22 -14.66 3.05
N ALA A 350 38.55 -13.53 3.07
CA ALA A 350 37.83 -12.98 1.93
C ALA A 350 38.74 -12.24 0.92
N VAL A 351 39.96 -11.91 1.36
CA VAL A 351 41.02 -11.31 0.53
C VAL A 351 42.24 -12.23 0.50
N ASP A 352 43.12 -12.06 -0.48
CA ASP A 352 44.38 -12.82 -0.49
C ASP A 352 45.25 -12.46 0.73
N ALA A 353 46.12 -13.40 1.13
CA ALA A 353 46.93 -13.27 2.35
C ALA A 353 47.90 -12.08 2.31
N GLN A 354 48.30 -11.64 1.11
CA GLN A 354 49.23 -10.53 0.93
C GLN A 354 48.52 -9.17 1.08
N SER A 355 47.28 -9.08 0.62
CA SER A 355 46.39 -7.92 0.78
C SER A 355 45.87 -7.81 2.22
N ALA A 356 45.64 -8.95 2.89
CA ALA A 356 45.29 -8.98 4.32
C ALA A 356 46.43 -8.41 5.21
N ALA A 357 47.68 -8.56 4.79
CA ALA A 357 48.86 -8.11 5.54
C ALA A 357 49.34 -6.69 5.18
N TYR A 358 48.52 -5.90 4.47
CA TYR A 358 48.90 -4.58 3.98
C TYR A 358 49.29 -3.62 5.12
N GLN A 359 50.50 -3.03 5.04
CA GLN A 359 50.98 -1.89 5.84
C GLN A 359 50.80 -2.00 7.37
N ALA A 360 51.03 -3.17 7.97
CA ALA A 360 51.00 -3.35 9.43
C ALA A 360 49.65 -3.02 10.11
N ARG A 361 48.53 -3.25 9.41
CA ARG A 361 47.20 -3.16 10.03
C ARG A 361 47.04 -4.18 11.16
N THR A 362 46.41 -3.76 12.25
CA THR A 362 46.08 -4.64 13.37
C THR A 362 44.74 -5.30 13.10
N VAL A 363 44.69 -6.63 13.14
CA VAL A 363 43.41 -7.34 12.99
C VAL A 363 42.55 -7.10 14.24
N ALA A 364 41.38 -6.52 14.03
CA ALA A 364 40.36 -6.33 15.04
C ALA A 364 39.23 -7.35 14.86
N ILE A 365 38.63 -7.75 15.99
CA ILE A 365 37.52 -8.70 16.03
C ILE A 365 36.30 -7.98 16.57
N LEU A 366 35.19 -8.07 15.85
CA LEU A 366 33.87 -7.71 16.37
C LEU A 366 33.09 -8.97 16.69
N ARG A 367 32.49 -9.02 17.88
CA ARG A 367 31.47 -10.01 18.22
C ARG A 367 30.12 -9.32 18.20
N VAL A 368 29.25 -9.75 17.30
CA VAL A 368 27.94 -9.12 17.08
C VAL A 368 26.84 -10.10 17.44
N ARG A 369 25.89 -9.65 18.27
CA ARG A 369 24.60 -10.31 18.50
C ARG A 369 23.52 -9.54 17.77
N LEU A 370 22.75 -10.22 16.92
CA LEU A 370 21.63 -9.61 16.23
C LEU A 370 20.42 -9.54 17.15
N LEU A 371 19.77 -8.38 17.19
CA LEU A 371 18.50 -8.17 17.90
C LEU A 371 17.32 -8.06 16.92
N SER A 372 17.62 -7.87 15.64
CA SER A 372 16.68 -7.91 14.51
C SER A 372 17.32 -8.71 13.37
N SER A 373 16.50 -9.42 12.59
CA SER A 373 17.02 -10.20 11.46
C SER A 373 17.72 -9.31 10.44
N GLU A 374 18.96 -9.63 10.11
CA GLU A 374 19.76 -8.90 9.13
C GLU A 374 20.67 -9.85 8.34
N SER A 375 21.04 -9.44 7.13
CA SER A 375 21.98 -10.21 6.29
C SER A 375 23.35 -9.55 6.18
N THR A 376 23.46 -8.25 6.44
CA THR A 376 24.72 -7.51 6.35
C THR A 376 25.61 -7.80 7.56
N ILE A 377 26.87 -8.10 7.28
CA ILE A 377 27.90 -8.34 8.29
C ILE A 377 28.63 -7.03 8.57
N LEU A 378 28.56 -6.57 9.82
CA LEU A 378 29.33 -5.44 10.31
C LEU A 378 30.77 -5.89 10.53
N THR A 379 31.72 -5.05 10.16
CA THR A 379 33.16 -5.33 10.26
C THR A 379 33.90 -4.14 10.87
N PRO A 380 35.02 -4.37 11.58
CA PRO A 380 35.88 -3.28 12.01
C PRO A 380 36.76 -2.86 10.83
N GLY A 381 36.73 -1.59 10.43
CA GLY A 381 37.58 -1.11 9.34
C GLY A 381 37.34 -1.82 8.00
N VAL A 382 38.41 -2.38 7.40
CA VAL A 382 38.32 -3.12 6.12
C VAL A 382 37.91 -4.58 6.38
N PRO A 383 36.88 -5.12 5.71
CA PRO A 383 36.45 -6.52 5.89
C PRO A 383 37.55 -7.52 5.53
N LEU A 384 37.78 -8.53 6.38
CA LEU A 384 38.73 -9.61 6.11
C LEU A 384 38.08 -10.99 6.12
N ALA A 385 37.22 -11.29 7.10
CA ALA A 385 36.59 -12.61 7.23
C ALA A 385 35.38 -12.57 8.18
N ALA A 386 34.61 -13.66 8.19
CA ALA A 386 33.60 -13.91 9.22
C ALA A 386 33.59 -15.39 9.61
N ASN A 387 33.10 -15.70 10.81
CA ASN A 387 32.93 -17.09 11.27
C ASN A 387 31.65 -17.76 10.75
N VAL A 388 30.95 -17.09 9.85
CA VAL A 388 29.76 -17.57 9.14
C VAL A 388 30.02 -17.51 7.65
N ASP A 389 29.28 -18.32 6.90
CA ASP A 389 29.35 -18.34 5.46
C ASP A 389 28.88 -17.00 4.85
N THR A 390 29.70 -16.40 4.00
CA THR A 390 29.42 -15.07 3.45
C THR A 390 29.42 -15.02 1.91
N ARG A 391 28.77 -13.97 1.41
CA ARG A 391 28.96 -13.41 0.09
C ARG A 391 29.65 -12.07 0.27
N ILE A 392 30.75 -11.89 -0.43
CA ILE A 392 31.45 -10.60 -0.50
C ILE A 392 31.13 -9.94 -1.82
N ASP A 393 30.90 -8.63 -1.78
CA ASP A 393 30.77 -7.79 -2.96
C ASP A 393 31.97 -6.83 -2.97
N ALA A 394 32.78 -6.88 -4.02
CA ALA A 394 33.98 -6.06 -4.20
C ALA A 394 33.93 -5.27 -5.51
N ALA A 395 34.73 -4.20 -5.62
CA ALA A 395 34.83 -3.45 -6.86
C ALA A 395 35.42 -4.33 -8.00
N PRO A 396 34.94 -4.21 -9.25
CA PRO A 396 35.41 -5.03 -10.36
C PRO A 396 36.91 -4.93 -10.55
N GLY A 397 37.57 -6.09 -10.62
CA GLY A 397 39.03 -6.18 -10.74
C GLY A 397 39.81 -5.84 -9.47
N GLN A 398 39.14 -5.57 -8.34
CA GLN A 398 39.75 -5.25 -7.05
C GLN A 398 39.18 -6.15 -5.94
N ALA A 399 39.44 -7.46 -6.03
CA ALA A 399 38.91 -8.44 -5.07
C ALA A 399 39.32 -8.18 -3.60
N ALA A 400 40.39 -7.42 -3.38
CA ALA A 400 40.85 -7.02 -2.05
C ALA A 400 40.08 -5.83 -1.44
N ASP A 401 39.34 -5.06 -2.23
CA ASP A 401 38.55 -3.93 -1.75
C ASP A 401 37.09 -4.35 -1.56
N ILE A 402 36.83 -4.96 -0.41
CA ILE A 402 35.51 -5.49 -0.08
C ILE A 402 34.60 -4.33 0.33
N GLU A 403 33.61 -4.07 -0.51
CA GLU A 403 32.66 -2.98 -0.32
C GLU A 403 31.50 -3.37 0.59
N ARG A 404 31.10 -4.66 0.55
CA ARG A 404 30.05 -5.21 1.40
C ARG A 404 30.26 -6.69 1.68
N MET A 405 29.98 -7.11 2.92
CA MET A 405 29.93 -8.53 3.31
C MET A 405 28.53 -8.89 3.80
N ARG A 406 27.97 -9.99 3.30
CA ARG A 406 26.63 -10.49 3.67
C ARG A 406 26.65 -11.96 4.03
N SER A 407 25.88 -12.39 5.01
CA SER A 407 25.68 -13.82 5.28
C SER A 407 24.95 -14.51 4.13
N ARG A 408 25.33 -15.75 3.79
CA ARG A 408 24.63 -16.56 2.77
C ARG A 408 23.21 -16.95 3.20
N ARG A 409 22.94 -16.94 4.52
CA ARG A 409 21.63 -17.15 5.15
C ARG A 409 21.27 -15.91 5.97
N ALA A 410 20.01 -15.46 5.92
CA ALA A 410 19.56 -14.42 6.84
C ALA A 410 19.76 -14.87 8.30
N LEU A 411 20.47 -14.07 9.08
CA LEU A 411 20.71 -14.34 10.50
C LEU A 411 19.49 -13.85 11.28
N GLY A 412 18.95 -14.70 12.15
CA GLY A 412 17.79 -14.40 12.98
C GLY A 412 18.12 -13.60 14.24
N PRO A 413 17.10 -13.19 15.01
CA PRO A 413 17.29 -12.57 16.32
C PRO A 413 18.00 -13.52 17.28
N GLU A 414 18.84 -12.97 18.16
CA GLU A 414 19.71 -13.66 19.13
C GLU A 414 20.85 -14.52 18.50
N GLU A 415 20.93 -14.62 17.17
CA GLU A 415 22.09 -15.22 16.52
C GLU A 415 23.32 -14.33 16.67
N THR A 416 24.50 -14.95 16.72
CA THR A 416 25.78 -14.26 16.89
C THR A 416 26.75 -14.61 15.78
N TYR A 417 27.56 -13.64 15.38
CA TYR A 417 28.71 -13.87 14.50
C TYR A 417 29.93 -13.08 15.00
N ASN A 418 31.10 -13.56 14.58
CA ASN A 418 32.35 -12.85 14.71
C ASN A 418 32.79 -12.41 13.31
N SER A 419 33.17 -11.15 13.18
CA SER A 419 33.79 -10.63 11.97
C SER A 419 35.18 -10.10 12.28
N PHE A 420 36.02 -10.17 11.26
CA PHE A 420 37.42 -9.81 11.31
C PHE A 420 37.64 -8.70 10.29
N GLY A 421 38.39 -7.69 10.69
CA GLY A 421 38.78 -6.60 9.82
C GLY A 421 40.05 -5.93 10.31
N SER A 422 40.53 -4.94 9.56
CA SER A 422 41.86 -4.35 9.73
C SER A 422 41.92 -2.89 9.38
#